data_AF-A0A8U0TYS1-F1
#
_entry.id   AF-A0A8U0TYS1-F1
#
_cell.length_a   1.000
_cell.length_b   1.000
_cell.length_c   1.000
_cell.angle_alpha   90.00
_cell.angle_beta   90.00
_cell.angle_gamma   90.00
#
_symmetry.space_group_name_H-M   'P 1'
#
loop_
_entity.id
_entity.type
_entity.pdbx_description
1 polymer ?
#
loop_
_entity_poly.entity_id
_entity_poly.type
_entity_poly.pdbx_seq_one_letter_code
_entity_poly.pdbx_strand_id
1 'polypeptide(L)'
;MAWHSFKTKVAFILSISWLIEIRENRTTMFDTTTAWRGDSYLSLGILGFGLYVLLGITSLPSVSNVLSWREFSFIQSKLGHLTLLLCTAHTYLYGWNKFLSSSIYKWYTPPGYMLCLVLPSVVLLLKLLLITPCVDHTITRIRQGWADQRNPKDSQPLILYRTD
;
A
#
# COMPACT_ATOMS: atom_id res chain seq x y z
N MET A 1 32.07 -1.28 11.70
CA MET A 1 32.04 -1.24 13.18
C MET A 1 30.62 -1.33 13.76
N ALA A 2 29.61 -0.61 13.24
CA ALA A 2 28.23 -0.64 13.74
C ALA A 2 27.54 -2.03 13.70
N TRP A 3 27.74 -2.79 12.62
CA TRP A 3 27.14 -4.13 12.47
C TRP A 3 27.59 -5.13 13.55
N HIS A 4 28.89 -5.11 13.88
CA HIS A 4 29.44 -5.98 14.92
C HIS A 4 28.88 -5.61 16.29
N SER A 5 28.81 -4.31 16.60
CA SER A 5 28.22 -3.79 17.85
C SER A 5 26.73 -4.12 17.98
N PHE A 6 25.99 -4.09 16.87
CA PHE A 6 24.57 -4.48 16.86
C PHE A 6 24.40 -5.97 17.16
N LYS A 7 25.16 -6.85 16.49
CA LYS A 7 25.10 -8.30 16.72
C LYS A 7 25.40 -8.65 18.18
N THR A 8 26.45 -8.08 18.76
CA THR A 8 26.81 -8.37 20.14
C THR A 8 25.77 -7.87 21.13
N LYS A 9 25.18 -6.68 20.92
CA LYS A 9 24.07 -6.18 21.75
C LYS A 9 22.83 -7.09 21.67
N VAL A 10 22.44 -7.52 20.47
CA VAL A 10 21.27 -8.39 20.29
C VAL A 10 21.51 -9.75 20.95
N ALA A 11 22.67 -10.37 20.70
CA ALA A 11 23.02 -11.64 21.31
C ALA A 11 23.05 -11.56 22.85
N PHE A 12 23.58 -10.46 23.39
CA PHE A 12 23.60 -10.22 24.83
C PHE A 12 22.19 -10.10 25.42
N ILE A 13 21.29 -9.31 24.81
CA ILE A 13 19.91 -9.15 25.27
C ILE A 13 19.18 -10.50 25.26
N LEU A 14 19.31 -11.26 24.17
CA LEU A 14 18.72 -12.58 24.07
C LEU A 14 19.24 -13.48 25.20
N SER A 15 20.56 -13.55 25.39
CA SER A 15 21.18 -14.36 26.43
C SER A 15 20.66 -14.02 27.83
N ILE A 16 20.51 -12.73 28.16
CA ILE A 16 19.95 -12.30 29.45
C ILE A 16 18.49 -12.75 29.60
N SER A 17 17.65 -12.55 28.58
CA SER A 17 16.24 -12.98 28.62
C SER A 17 16.12 -14.49 28.83
N TRP A 18 16.90 -15.29 28.09
CA TRP A 18 16.93 -16.75 28.25
C TRP A 18 17.37 -17.17 29.67
N LEU A 19 18.41 -16.55 30.22
CA LEU A 19 18.89 -16.85 31.57
C LEU A 19 17.89 -16.50 32.66
N ILE A 20 17.15 -15.39 32.52
CA ILE A 20 16.08 -14.99 33.44
C ILE A 20 14.96 -16.03 33.42
N GLU A 21 14.56 -16.48 32.24
CA GLU A 21 13.48 -17.46 32.08
C GLU A 21 13.83 -18.82 32.69
N ILE A 22 15.07 -19.28 32.49
CA ILE A 22 15.60 -20.49 33.13
C ILE A 22 15.68 -20.33 34.66
N ARG A 23 16.19 -19.18 35.15
CA ARG A 23 16.31 -18.91 36.59
C ARG A 23 14.96 -18.92 37.30
N GLU A 24 13.93 -18.37 36.68
CA GLU A 24 12.58 -18.33 37.25
C GLU A 24 11.79 -19.63 37.01
N ASN A 25 12.37 -20.62 36.30
CA ASN A 25 11.70 -21.85 35.87
C ASN A 25 10.33 -21.58 35.23
N ARG A 26 10.24 -20.50 34.44
CA ARG A 26 9.01 -20.15 33.72
C ARG A 26 9.01 -20.88 32.39
N THR A 27 7.89 -21.52 32.08
CA THR A 27 7.62 -22.08 30.76
C THR A 27 6.49 -21.27 30.14
N THR A 28 6.81 -20.39 29.19
CA THR A 28 5.77 -19.71 28.42
C THR A 28 5.11 -20.70 27.47
N MET A 29 3.79 -20.80 27.52
CA MET A 29 3.03 -21.53 26.49
C MET A 29 3.20 -20.84 25.14
N PHE A 30 3.25 -21.62 24.08
CA PHE A 30 3.32 -21.10 22.72
C PHE A 30 2.03 -20.36 22.37
N ASP A 31 2.12 -19.04 22.22
CA ASP A 31 1.01 -18.22 21.75
C ASP A 31 0.97 -18.21 20.23
N THR A 32 0.03 -18.98 19.68
CA THR A 32 -0.23 -19.08 18.25
C THR A 32 -0.57 -17.72 17.64
N THR A 33 -1.26 -16.83 18.37
CA THR A 33 -1.66 -15.52 17.86
C THR A 33 -0.45 -14.63 17.63
N THR A 34 0.48 -14.62 18.59
CA THR A 34 1.73 -13.86 18.48
C THR A 34 2.62 -14.39 17.36
N ALA A 35 2.68 -15.71 17.18
CA ALA A 35 3.41 -16.33 16.07
C ALA A 35 2.83 -15.95 14.70
N TRP A 36 1.52 -16.17 14.49
CA TRP A 36 0.82 -15.79 13.25
C TRP A 36 0.95 -14.30 12.92
N ARG A 37 0.90 -13.44 13.95
CA ARG A 37 1.10 -12.00 13.79
C ARG A 37 2.53 -11.69 13.31
N GLY A 38 3.54 -12.34 13.91
CA GLY A 38 4.93 -12.15 13.53
C GLY A 38 5.22 -12.59 12.10
N ASP A 39 4.75 -13.78 11.74
CA ASP A 39 4.93 -14.35 10.40
C ASP A 39 4.23 -13.49 9.35
N SER A 40 2.96 -13.12 9.58
CA SER A 40 2.20 -12.26 8.68
C SER A 40 2.83 -10.88 8.54
N TYR A 41 3.29 -10.27 9.63
CA TYR A 41 4.00 -8.99 9.63
C TYR A 41 5.25 -9.06 8.74
N LEU A 42 6.07 -10.08 8.91
CA LEU A 42 7.30 -10.26 8.15
C LEU A 42 7.02 -10.52 6.67
N SER A 43 6.10 -11.44 6.36
CA SER A 43 5.73 -11.79 4.99
C SER A 43 5.18 -10.60 4.21
N LEU A 44 4.29 -9.81 4.80
CA LEU A 44 3.74 -8.61 4.14
C LEU A 44 4.82 -7.55 3.91
N GLY A 45 5.77 -7.39 4.85
CA GLY A 45 6.89 -6.47 4.70
C GLY A 45 7.82 -6.86 3.55
N ILE A 46 8.20 -8.14 3.46
CA ILE A 46 9.06 -8.66 2.39
C ILE A 46 8.36 -8.52 1.03
N LEU A 47 7.08 -8.91 0.95
CA LEU A 47 6.33 -8.85 -0.30
C LEU A 47 6.08 -7.40 -0.75
N GLY A 48 5.70 -6.51 0.18
CA GLY A 48 5.54 -5.08 -0.09
C GLY A 48 6.84 -4.43 -0.57
N PHE A 49 7.96 -4.72 0.11
CA PHE A 49 9.26 -4.20 -0.30
C PHE A 49 9.69 -4.73 -1.68
N GLY A 50 9.49 -6.02 -1.96
CA GLY A 50 9.78 -6.61 -3.27
C GLY A 50 9.01 -5.94 -4.41
N LEU A 51 7.71 -5.71 -4.23
CA LEU A 51 6.90 -4.99 -5.21
C LEU A 51 7.33 -3.52 -5.34
N TYR A 52 7.71 -2.87 -4.24
CA TYR A 52 8.21 -1.49 -4.26
C TYR A 52 9.51 -1.37 -5.08
N VAL A 53 10.43 -2.33 -4.94
CA VAL A 53 11.65 -2.40 -5.77
C VAL A 53 11.30 -2.60 -7.25
N LEU A 54 10.35 -3.48 -7.57
CA LEU A 54 9.88 -3.70 -8.94
C LEU A 54 9.30 -2.41 -9.55
N LEU A 55 8.49 -1.68 -8.79
CA LEU A 55 7.96 -0.37 -9.17
C LEU A 55 9.08 0.65 -9.40
N GLY A 56 10.11 0.64 -8.56
CA GLY A 56 11.30 1.48 -8.71
C GLY A 56 12.05 1.20 -10.01
N ILE A 57 12.31 -0.08 -10.32
CA ILE A 57 13.01 -0.48 -11.56
C ILE A 57 12.20 -0.10 -12.79
N THR A 58 10.88 -0.33 -12.76
CA THR A 58 9.98 -0.01 -13.89
C THR A 58 9.75 1.48 -14.09
N SER A 59 10.09 2.32 -13.11
CA SER A 59 10.04 3.78 -13.23
C SER A 59 11.21 4.38 -14.03
N LEU A 60 12.28 3.59 -14.24
CA LEU A 60 13.41 4.03 -15.05
C LEU A 60 13.00 4.15 -16.53
N PRO A 61 13.32 5.26 -17.21
CA PRO A 61 12.93 5.45 -18.61
C PRO A 61 13.49 4.36 -19.54
N SER A 62 14.63 3.74 -19.21
CA SER A 62 15.20 2.63 -19.98
C SER A 62 14.32 1.37 -19.97
N VAL A 63 13.63 1.09 -18.86
CA VAL A 63 12.72 -0.08 -18.73
C VAL A 63 11.33 0.31 -19.21
N SER A 64 10.86 1.50 -18.85
CA SER A 64 9.55 2.00 -19.25
C SER A 64 9.39 2.15 -20.77
N ASN A 65 10.45 2.48 -21.51
CA ASN A 65 10.40 2.63 -22.97
C ASN A 65 10.30 1.29 -23.72
N VAL A 66 10.60 0.17 -23.06
CA VAL A 66 10.50 -1.18 -23.63
C VAL A 66 9.10 -1.77 -23.41
N LEU A 67 8.40 -1.32 -22.37
CA LEU A 67 7.06 -1.79 -22.00
C LEU A 67 5.99 -1.10 -22.84
N SER A 68 4.95 -1.86 -23.20
CA SER A 68 3.76 -1.25 -23.78
C SER A 68 3.07 -0.34 -22.76
N TRP A 69 2.38 0.70 -23.24
CA TRP A 69 1.64 1.63 -22.37
C TRP A 69 0.64 0.93 -21.43
N ARG A 70 0.08 -0.21 -21.86
CA ARG A 70 -0.84 -1.03 -21.06
C ARG A 70 -0.13 -1.77 -19.93
N GLU A 71 1.05 -2.33 -20.19
CA GLU A 71 1.87 -3.02 -19.19
C GLU A 71 2.42 -2.03 -18.16
N PHE A 72 2.93 -0.88 -18.62
CA PHE A 72 3.40 0.18 -17.74
C PHE A 72 2.26 0.69 -16.83
N SER A 73 1.08 0.95 -17.41
CA SER A 73 -0.09 1.38 -16.65
C SER A 73 -0.57 0.31 -15.67
N PHE A 74 -0.48 -0.97 -16.00
CA PHE A 74 -0.82 -2.06 -15.08
C PHE A 74 0.15 -2.09 -13.89
N ILE A 75 1.46 -2.04 -14.16
CA ILE A 75 2.48 -2.07 -13.11
C ILE A 75 2.32 -0.86 -12.19
N GLN A 76 2.34 0.35 -12.73
CA GLN A 76 2.32 1.55 -11.90
C GLN A 76 0.95 1.80 -11.24
N SER A 77 -0.17 1.54 -11.93
CA SER A 77 -1.50 1.82 -11.38
C SER A 77 -2.05 0.69 -10.52
N LYS A 78 -1.92 -0.58 -10.92
CA LYS A 78 -2.49 -1.72 -10.15
C LYS A 78 -1.50 -2.22 -9.10
N LEU A 79 -0.25 -2.53 -9.49
CA LEU A 79 0.74 -3.01 -8.52
C LEU A 79 1.16 -1.88 -7.56
N GLY A 80 1.19 -0.62 -8.00
CA GLY A 80 1.43 0.52 -7.11
C GLY A 80 0.46 0.60 -5.93
N HIS A 81 -0.84 0.46 -6.19
CA HIS A 81 -1.85 0.44 -5.12
C HIS A 81 -1.80 -0.83 -4.28
N LEU A 82 -1.49 -1.98 -4.88
CA LEU A 82 -1.29 -3.23 -4.15
C LEU A 82 -0.13 -3.10 -3.15
N THR A 83 1.00 -2.54 -3.59
CA THR A 83 2.16 -2.27 -2.73
C THR A 83 1.80 -1.35 -1.57
N LEU A 84 1.06 -0.26 -1.84
CA LEU A 84 0.59 0.65 -0.79
C LEU A 84 -0.31 -0.08 0.23
N LEU A 85 -1.22 -0.94 -0.25
CA LEU A 85 -2.07 -1.76 0.61
C LEU A 85 -1.24 -2.70 1.49
N LEU A 86 -0.27 -3.41 0.93
CA LEU A 86 0.58 -4.35 1.68
C LEU A 86 1.45 -3.65 2.73
N CYS A 87 2.08 -2.52 2.38
CA CYS A 87 2.84 -1.72 3.33
C CYS A 87 1.96 -1.15 4.46
N THR A 88 0.73 -0.75 4.11
CA THR A 88 -0.27 -0.29 5.09
C THR A 88 -0.68 -1.44 6.01
N ALA A 89 -1.01 -2.62 5.45
CA ALA A 89 -1.34 -3.81 6.22
C ALA A 89 -0.18 -4.27 7.13
N HIS A 90 1.06 -4.21 6.65
CA HIS A 90 2.27 -4.49 7.44
C HIS A 90 2.37 -3.59 8.68
N THR A 91 2.12 -2.28 8.53
CA THR A 91 2.12 -1.33 9.66
C THR A 91 0.89 -1.46 10.57
N TYR A 92 -0.26 -1.87 10.03
CA TYR A 92 -1.43 -2.22 10.85
C TYR A 92 -1.18 -3.46 11.71
N LEU A 93 -0.56 -4.52 11.16
CA LEU A 93 -0.18 -5.72 11.93
C LEU A 93 0.83 -5.39 13.03
N TYR A 94 1.75 -4.44 12.78
CA TYR A 94 2.65 -3.93 13.80
C TYR A 94 1.89 -3.25 14.96
N GLY A 95 0.87 -2.47 14.64
CA GLY A 95 0.07 -1.73 15.61
C GLY A 95 -1.03 -2.53 16.32
N TRP A 96 -1.34 -3.76 15.89
CA TRP A 96 -2.45 -4.62 16.34
C TRP A 96 -3.01 -4.33 17.75
N ASN A 97 -2.27 -4.68 18.82
CA ASN A 97 -2.70 -4.46 20.22
C ASN A 97 -2.25 -3.10 20.78
N LYS A 98 -1.39 -2.38 20.05
CA LYS A 98 -0.84 -1.09 20.46
C LYS A 98 -1.79 0.09 20.15
N PHE A 99 -2.69 -0.06 19.18
CA PHE A 99 -3.66 0.99 18.84
C PHE A 99 -4.65 1.32 19.97
N LEU A 100 -5.08 0.32 20.74
CA LEU A 100 -6.11 0.44 21.77
C LEU A 100 -5.55 0.54 23.20
N SER A 101 -4.22 0.51 23.37
CA SER A 101 -3.62 0.59 24.72
C SER A 101 -3.48 2.04 25.16
N SER A 102 -4.24 2.43 26.18
CA SER A 102 -4.17 3.78 26.78
C SER A 102 -2.77 4.14 27.30
N SER A 103 -1.92 3.14 27.56
CA SER A 103 -0.54 3.34 28.03
C SER A 103 0.39 3.95 26.98
N ILE A 104 0.01 3.95 25.70
CA ILE A 104 0.87 4.41 24.59
C ILE A 104 0.71 5.92 24.33
N TYR A 105 -0.38 6.53 24.81
CA TYR A 105 -0.65 7.96 24.69
C TYR A 105 0.01 8.74 25.84
N LYS A 106 1.35 8.74 25.88
CA LYS A 106 2.08 9.61 26.81
C LYS A 106 1.88 11.05 26.33
N TRP A 107 1.20 11.89 27.12
CA TRP A 107 0.92 13.31 26.81
C TRP A 107 -0.04 13.59 25.64
N TYR A 108 -1.05 12.73 25.40
CA TYR A 108 -2.05 12.91 24.33
C TYR A 108 -1.51 12.88 22.89
N THR A 109 -0.21 12.73 22.68
CA THR A 109 0.36 12.65 21.33
C THR A 109 0.28 11.22 20.80
N PRO A 110 -0.42 10.97 19.68
CA PRO A 110 -0.42 9.65 19.06
C PRO A 110 1.00 9.33 18.57
N PRO A 111 1.44 8.07 18.70
CA PRO A 111 2.77 7.67 18.24
C PRO A 111 2.92 7.89 16.72
N GLY A 112 4.13 8.27 16.27
CA GLY A 112 4.35 8.77 14.90
C GLY A 112 3.93 7.82 13.77
N TYR A 113 3.98 6.50 13.99
CA TYR A 113 3.49 5.53 13.00
C TYR A 113 2.00 5.71 12.71
N MET A 114 1.18 6.06 13.71
CA MET A 114 -0.26 6.30 13.54
C MET A 114 -0.52 7.52 12.68
N LEU A 115 0.25 8.59 12.85
CA LEU A 115 0.15 9.80 12.04
C LEU A 115 0.50 9.52 10.57
N CYS A 116 1.59 8.79 10.33
CA CYS A 116 1.97 8.39 8.97
C CYS A 116 0.98 7.42 8.33
N LEU A 117 0.22 6.65 9.11
CA LEU A 117 -0.80 5.70 8.63
C LEU A 117 -2.09 6.38 8.16
N VAL A 118 -2.37 7.61 8.59
CA VAL A 118 -3.59 8.35 8.19
C VAL A 118 -3.61 8.59 6.68
N LEU A 119 -2.52 9.13 6.12
CA LEU A 119 -2.40 9.43 4.69
C LEU A 119 -2.65 8.21 3.79
N PRO A 120 -1.92 7.07 3.92
CA PRO A 120 -2.16 5.90 3.09
C PRO A 120 -3.54 5.28 3.33
N SER A 121 -4.09 5.36 4.54
CA SER A 121 -5.45 4.90 4.82
C SER A 121 -6.50 5.72 4.08
N VAL A 122 -6.39 7.06 4.09
CA VAL A 122 -7.29 7.95 3.35
C VAL A 122 -7.19 7.70 1.84
N VAL A 123 -5.99 7.55 1.30
CA VAL A 123 -5.78 7.26 -0.13
C VAL A 123 -6.44 5.95 -0.54
N LEU A 124 -6.31 4.89 0.27
CA LEU A 124 -6.95 3.60 0.00
C LEU A 124 -8.48 3.67 0.11
N LEU A 125 -9.01 4.38 1.11
CA LEU A 125 -10.46 4.59 1.27
C LEU A 125 -11.06 5.37 0.11
N LEU A 126 -10.41 6.47 -0.31
CA LEU A 126 -10.83 7.24 -1.47
C LEU A 126 -10.80 6.39 -2.74
N LYS A 127 -9.76 5.56 -2.91
CA LYS A 127 -9.65 4.64 -4.03
C LYS A 127 -10.78 3.60 -4.03
N LEU A 128 -11.10 3.03 -2.88
CA LEU A 128 -12.19 2.06 -2.72
C LEU A 128 -13.56 2.71 -3.03
N LEU A 129 -13.77 3.94 -2.57
CA LEU A 129 -14.96 4.72 -2.87
C LEU A 129 -15.07 5.01 -4.38
N LEU A 130 -13.96 5.35 -5.04
CA LEU A 130 -13.94 5.55 -6.50
C LEU A 130 -14.21 4.27 -7.30
N ILE A 131 -13.79 3.10 -6.80
CA ILE A 131 -14.04 1.79 -7.44
C ILE A 131 -15.51 1.38 -7.31
N THR A 132 -16.25 1.95 -6.35
CA THR A 132 -17.68 1.69 -6.20
C THR A 132 -18.40 2.13 -7.48
N PRO A 133 -19.20 1.25 -8.12
CA PRO A 133 -19.70 1.45 -9.50
C PRO A 133 -20.51 2.75 -9.69
N CYS A 134 -20.99 3.36 -8.61
CA CYS A 134 -21.71 4.64 -8.62
C CYS A 134 -20.83 5.82 -9.07
N VAL A 135 -19.54 5.83 -8.70
CA VAL A 135 -18.63 6.96 -9.01
C VAL A 135 -17.84 6.67 -10.29
N ASP A 136 -17.41 5.44 -10.50
CA ASP A 136 -16.66 5.04 -11.70
C ASP A 136 -17.47 5.28 -12.98
N HIS A 137 -18.78 4.99 -12.96
CA HIS A 137 -19.67 5.21 -14.10
C HIS A 137 -19.87 6.71 -14.41
N THR A 138 -19.78 7.57 -13.40
CA THR A 138 -19.85 9.02 -13.57
C THR A 138 -18.55 9.57 -14.16
N ILE A 139 -17.39 9.06 -13.71
CA ILE A 139 -16.07 9.43 -14.22
C ILE A 139 -15.86 8.93 -15.66
N THR A 140 -16.24 7.69 -15.98
CA THR A 140 -16.15 7.16 -17.35
C THR A 140 -17.03 7.94 -18.31
N ARG A 141 -18.24 8.34 -17.89
CA ARG A 141 -19.12 9.21 -18.68
C ARG A 141 -18.51 10.60 -18.95
N ILE A 142 -17.74 11.16 -18.01
CA ILE A 142 -17.01 12.43 -18.21
C ILE A 142 -15.80 12.21 -19.14
N ARG A 143 -15.05 11.11 -18.96
CA ARG A 143 -13.87 10.74 -19.77
C ARG A 143 -14.20 10.40 -21.23
N GLN A 144 -15.38 9.87 -21.50
CA GLN A 144 -15.87 9.59 -22.86
C GLN A 144 -16.33 10.85 -23.60
N GLY A 145 -16.18 12.03 -22.99
CA GLY A 145 -16.65 13.29 -23.55
C GLY A 145 -18.16 13.40 -23.38
N TRP A 146 -18.60 14.00 -22.28
CA TRP A 146 -19.99 14.46 -22.12
C TRP A 146 -20.29 15.69 -23.00
N ALA A 147 -19.84 15.67 -24.25
CA ALA A 147 -19.94 16.75 -25.21
C ALA A 147 -19.87 16.20 -26.65
N ASP A 148 -20.78 15.27 -27.02
CA ASP A 148 -21.14 15.12 -28.44
C ASP A 148 -22.55 14.56 -28.71
N GLN A 149 -23.50 14.77 -27.79
CA GLN A 149 -24.90 14.34 -28.03
C GLN A 149 -25.93 15.46 -27.85
N ARG A 150 -25.54 16.71 -28.15
CA ARG A 150 -26.49 17.83 -28.21
C ARG A 150 -26.57 18.55 -29.56
N ASN A 151 -26.14 17.96 -30.68
CA ASN A 151 -26.72 18.32 -31.98
C ASN A 151 -26.44 17.32 -33.13
N PRO A 152 -27.37 16.41 -33.48
CA PRO A 152 -27.29 15.63 -34.72
C PRO A 152 -27.96 16.34 -35.92
N LYS A 153 -28.01 17.68 -36.00
CA LYS A 153 -28.79 18.37 -37.05
C LYS A 153 -28.12 19.49 -37.85
N ASP A 154 -26.78 19.60 -37.93
CA ASP A 154 -26.19 20.59 -38.85
C ASP A 154 -24.93 20.14 -39.61
N SER A 155 -24.89 18.86 -39.97
CA SER A 155 -23.93 18.37 -40.97
C SER A 155 -24.69 17.74 -42.13
N GLN A 156 -25.57 18.53 -42.78
CA GLN A 156 -25.92 18.22 -44.17
C GLN A 156 -24.67 18.47 -45.02
N PRO A 157 -24.11 17.46 -45.71
CA PRO A 157 -23.07 17.73 -46.68
C PRO A 157 -23.72 18.48 -47.84
N LEU A 158 -23.30 19.74 -48.03
CA LEU A 158 -23.51 20.57 -49.22
C LEU A 158 -22.81 19.94 -50.44
N ILE A 159 -23.21 18.73 -50.84
CA ILE A 159 -22.72 18.02 -52.04
C ILE A 159 -23.93 17.62 -52.92
N LEU A 160 -24.94 18.50 -53.02
CA LEU A 160 -26.07 18.31 -53.94
C LEU A 160 -26.39 19.57 -54.76
N TYR A 161 -25.40 20.44 -54.99
CA TYR A 161 -25.51 21.54 -55.96
C TYR A 161 -24.22 21.72 -56.77
N ARG A 162 -23.71 20.63 -57.35
CA ARG A 162 -22.72 20.68 -58.43
C ARG A 162 -22.98 19.57 -59.43
N THR A 163 -24.13 19.67 -60.07
CA THR A 163 -24.35 19.25 -61.45
C THR A 163 -24.86 20.47 -62.16
N ASP A 164 -24.06 20.99 -63.07
CA ASP A 164 -24.34 21.77 -64.29
C ASP A 164 -23.01 22.40 -64.75
#